data_AF-A0A0C9WBG2-F1
#
_entry.id   AF-A0A0C9WBG2-F1
#
_cell.length_a   1.000
_cell.length_b   1.000
_cell.length_c   1.000
_cell.angle_alpha   90.00
_cell.angle_beta   90.00
_cell.angle_gamma   90.00
#
_symmetry.space_group_name_H-M   'P 1'
#
loop_
_entity.id
_entity.type
_entity.pdbx_description
1 polymer ?
#
loop_
_entity_poly.entity_id
_entity_poly.type
_entity_poly.pdbx_seq_one_letter_code
_entity_poly.pdbx_strand_id
1 'polypeptide(L)'
;MQRRFLDCVETAAFPGTSEEEKKRLLHMVVVGGGPTGIELTGGLHDFLEEDLKNWYPELHPYMRLTLVEALPSVLPMFSKELIQYTERTFKESRIEIMTGTMVKGMTPSSVLLKPKGTLEEEVDCGLVVWAAGNTLRKLTRDLMGKVGEQVNKRGLVIDDHLRMLGAPSIFAIGDCTSTSYTPTAQVASQQDAYLARMLELIAKWDALENKLQQLTNATVQGGNVTDGATTEAESIERKIERIKLKPFHYSHQGSLAYIRSDKAIADLPIFGREWANGGVATFLFWRSAYLSTIFSLRNWALVAGDRMRIKFFGRDVSRE
;
A
#
# COMPACT_ATOMS: atom_id res chain seq x y z
N MET A 1 -15.15 7.67 -6.86
CA MET A 1 -15.59 6.30 -7.20
C MET A 1 -17.07 6.09 -6.85
N GLN A 2 -17.45 6.08 -5.57
CA GLN A 2 -18.83 5.83 -5.13
C GLN A 2 -19.88 6.67 -5.87
N ARG A 3 -19.68 7.98 -5.99
CA ARG A 3 -20.59 8.88 -6.74
C ARG A 3 -20.84 8.40 -8.18
N ARG A 4 -19.76 8.12 -8.94
CA ARG A 4 -19.83 7.63 -10.32
C ARG A 4 -20.50 6.26 -10.41
N PHE A 5 -20.22 5.38 -9.46
CA PHE A 5 -20.87 4.08 -9.39
C PHE A 5 -22.39 4.24 -9.23
N LEU A 6 -22.83 5.07 -8.29
CA LEU A 6 -24.25 5.36 -8.09
C LEU A 6 -24.87 6.06 -9.31
N ASP A 7 -24.14 6.98 -9.96
CA ASP A 7 -24.61 7.59 -11.22
C ASP A 7 -24.88 6.53 -12.29
N CYS A 8 -24.04 5.50 -12.42
CA CYS A 8 -24.24 4.43 -13.38
C CYS A 8 -25.48 3.59 -13.05
N VAL A 9 -25.68 3.26 -11.76
CA VAL A 9 -26.84 2.53 -11.27
C VAL A 9 -28.13 3.32 -11.49
N GLU A 10 -28.17 4.58 -11.06
CA GLU A 10 -29.32 5.48 -11.21
C GLU A 10 -29.64 5.68 -12.70
N THR A 11 -28.62 5.89 -13.54
CA THR A 11 -28.80 6.02 -15.00
C THR A 11 -29.37 4.74 -15.62
N ALA A 12 -28.90 3.57 -15.19
CA ALA A 12 -29.40 2.29 -15.66
C ALA A 12 -30.86 2.02 -15.21
N ALA A 13 -31.26 2.55 -14.06
CA ALA A 13 -32.61 2.42 -13.52
C ALA A 13 -33.66 3.32 -14.21
N PHE A 14 -33.24 4.35 -14.97
CA PHE A 14 -34.20 5.25 -15.60
C PHE A 14 -35.10 4.52 -16.62
N PRO A 15 -36.41 4.83 -16.63
CA PRO A 15 -37.31 4.32 -17.66
C PRO A 15 -36.86 4.75 -19.06
N GLY A 16 -36.76 3.79 -19.98
CA GLY A 16 -36.34 4.02 -21.36
C GLY A 16 -34.87 3.76 -21.66
N THR A 17 -34.04 3.43 -20.66
CA THR A 17 -32.67 2.98 -20.89
C THR A 17 -32.66 1.62 -21.60
N SER A 18 -31.92 1.52 -22.71
CA SER A 18 -31.83 0.27 -23.48
C SER A 18 -31.04 -0.81 -22.74
N GLU A 19 -31.25 -2.06 -23.13
CA GLU A 19 -30.60 -3.22 -22.53
C GLU A 19 -29.06 -3.19 -22.72
N GLU A 20 -28.62 -2.73 -23.88
CA GLU A 20 -27.20 -2.54 -24.21
C GLU A 20 -26.57 -1.48 -23.31
N GLU A 21 -27.28 -0.38 -23.07
CA GLU A 21 -26.79 0.71 -22.23
C GLU A 21 -26.76 0.31 -20.75
N LYS A 22 -27.74 -0.47 -20.28
CA LYS A 22 -27.69 -1.07 -18.93
C LYS A 22 -26.47 -1.97 -18.77
N LYS A 23 -26.19 -2.86 -19.73
CA LYS A 23 -25.02 -3.75 -19.71
C LYS A 23 -23.72 -2.95 -19.65
N ARG A 24 -23.63 -1.86 -20.42
CA ARG A 24 -22.46 -0.99 -20.40
C ARG A 24 -22.32 -0.30 -19.04
N LEU A 25 -23.36 0.40 -18.57
CA LEU A 25 -23.34 1.16 -17.32
C LEU A 25 -23.04 0.28 -16.10
N LEU A 26 -23.55 -0.95 -16.10
CA LEU A 26 -23.39 -1.91 -14.99
C LEU A 26 -22.21 -2.87 -15.18
N HIS A 27 -21.33 -2.58 -16.14
CA HIS A 27 -20.03 -3.23 -16.26
C HIS A 27 -18.93 -2.39 -15.62
N MET A 28 -18.29 -2.97 -14.61
CA MET A 28 -17.27 -2.35 -13.76
C MET A 28 -15.93 -3.05 -14.01
N VAL A 29 -14.92 -2.28 -14.42
CA VAL A 29 -13.57 -2.79 -14.68
C VAL A 29 -12.62 -2.29 -13.61
N VAL A 30 -11.95 -3.21 -12.92
CA VAL A 30 -10.88 -2.89 -11.95
C VAL A 30 -9.54 -3.24 -12.59
N VAL A 31 -8.61 -2.30 -12.60
CA VAL A 31 -7.28 -2.48 -13.19
C VAL A 31 -6.24 -2.65 -12.07
N GLY A 32 -5.54 -3.77 -12.08
CA GLY A 32 -4.51 -4.16 -11.11
C GLY A 32 -4.96 -5.33 -10.24
N GLY A 33 -4.33 -6.48 -10.40
CA GLY A 33 -4.50 -7.70 -9.61
C GLY A 33 -3.65 -7.76 -8.34
N GLY A 34 -3.12 -6.63 -7.87
CA GLY A 34 -2.51 -6.54 -6.54
C GLY A 34 -3.55 -6.56 -5.41
N PRO A 35 -3.12 -6.53 -4.13
CA PRO A 35 -4.04 -6.56 -2.99
C PRO A 35 -5.15 -5.50 -3.08
N THR A 36 -4.81 -4.25 -3.41
CA THR A 36 -5.80 -3.17 -3.53
C THR A 36 -6.89 -3.47 -4.54
N GLY A 37 -6.55 -3.95 -5.75
CA GLY A 37 -7.57 -4.23 -6.76
C GLY A 37 -8.38 -5.49 -6.47
N ILE A 38 -7.78 -6.50 -5.85
CA ILE A 38 -8.51 -7.70 -5.38
C ILE A 38 -9.50 -7.34 -4.28
N GLU A 39 -9.06 -6.65 -3.23
CA GLU A 39 -9.91 -6.23 -2.11
C GLU A 39 -11.05 -5.32 -2.61
N LEU A 40 -10.73 -4.40 -3.53
CA LEU A 40 -11.72 -3.51 -4.14
C LEU A 40 -12.76 -4.29 -4.95
N THR A 41 -12.32 -5.23 -5.78
CA THR A 41 -13.22 -6.05 -6.61
C THR A 41 -14.12 -6.91 -5.74
N GLY A 42 -13.56 -7.50 -4.67
CA GLY A 42 -14.31 -8.22 -3.65
C GLY A 42 -15.36 -7.37 -2.95
N GLY A 43 -14.96 -6.21 -2.45
CA GLY A 43 -15.85 -5.27 -1.77
C GLY A 43 -16.95 -4.72 -2.68
N LEU A 44 -16.63 -4.41 -3.94
CA LEU A 44 -17.62 -4.04 -4.96
C LEU A 44 -18.62 -5.16 -5.19
N HIS A 45 -18.13 -6.39 -5.35
CA HIS A 45 -19.01 -7.53 -5.56
C HIS A 45 -19.94 -7.76 -4.37
N ASP A 46 -19.44 -7.67 -3.14
CA ASP A 46 -20.28 -7.84 -1.95
C ASP A 46 -21.34 -6.75 -1.86
N PHE A 47 -20.99 -5.50 -2.16
CA PHE A 47 -21.96 -4.41 -2.28
C PHE A 47 -23.06 -4.72 -3.33
N LEU A 48 -22.66 -5.22 -4.51
CA LEU A 48 -23.61 -5.54 -5.58
C LEU A 48 -24.59 -6.66 -5.19
N GLU A 49 -24.11 -7.72 -4.55
CA GLU A 49 -24.96 -8.86 -4.16
C GLU A 49 -25.78 -8.63 -2.89
N GLU A 50 -25.23 -7.91 -1.91
CA GLU A 50 -25.84 -7.77 -0.58
C GLU A 50 -26.75 -6.54 -0.48
N ASP A 51 -26.35 -5.42 -1.10
CA ASP A 51 -27.10 -4.17 -1.00
C ASP A 51 -27.86 -3.90 -2.30
N LEU A 52 -27.15 -3.82 -3.43
CA LEU A 52 -27.75 -3.32 -4.66
C LEU A 52 -28.84 -4.23 -5.21
N LYS A 53 -28.66 -5.54 -5.12
CA LYS A 53 -29.67 -6.55 -5.47
C LYS A 53 -30.99 -6.37 -4.72
N ASN A 54 -30.94 -5.90 -3.47
CA ASN A 54 -32.13 -5.65 -2.67
C ASN A 54 -32.81 -4.34 -3.05
N TRP A 55 -32.05 -3.34 -3.52
CA TRP A 55 -32.57 -2.03 -3.91
C TRP A 55 -33.08 -1.97 -5.35
N TYR A 56 -32.37 -2.62 -6.28
CA TYR A 56 -32.65 -2.64 -7.73
C TYR A 56 -32.56 -4.09 -8.28
N PRO A 57 -33.48 -4.98 -7.89
CA PRO A 57 -33.44 -6.39 -8.30
C PRO A 57 -33.49 -6.59 -9.82
N GLU A 58 -34.14 -5.67 -10.55
CA GLU A 58 -34.23 -5.67 -12.01
C GLU A 58 -32.88 -5.38 -12.70
N LEU A 59 -31.96 -4.70 -12.01
CA LEU A 59 -30.64 -4.39 -12.55
C LEU A 59 -29.61 -5.51 -12.31
N HIS A 60 -29.87 -6.40 -11.35
CA HIS A 60 -28.96 -7.50 -10.97
C HIS A 60 -28.46 -8.35 -12.15
N PRO A 61 -29.29 -8.74 -13.14
CA PRO A 61 -28.84 -9.56 -14.26
C PRO A 61 -27.80 -8.89 -15.18
N TYR A 62 -27.69 -7.56 -15.17
CA TYR A 62 -26.76 -6.80 -16.02
C TYR A 62 -25.42 -6.52 -15.34
N MET A 63 -25.31 -6.79 -14.04
CA MET A 63 -24.10 -6.49 -13.27
C MET A 63 -22.95 -7.37 -13.74
N ARG A 64 -21.85 -6.73 -14.12
CA ARG A 64 -20.62 -7.40 -14.55
C ARG A 64 -19.42 -6.77 -13.89
N LEU A 65 -18.52 -7.61 -13.37
CA LEU A 65 -17.25 -7.18 -12.79
C LEU A 65 -16.10 -7.90 -13.49
N THR A 66 -15.15 -7.12 -13.99
CA THR A 66 -13.94 -7.63 -14.64
C THR A 66 -12.70 -7.04 -13.97
N LEU A 67 -11.79 -7.89 -13.51
CA LEU A 67 -10.48 -7.52 -12.99
C LEU A 67 -9.42 -7.75 -14.07
N VAL A 68 -8.64 -6.73 -14.39
CA VAL A 68 -7.58 -6.78 -15.40
C VAL A 68 -6.21 -6.70 -14.73
N GLU A 69 -5.32 -7.64 -15.04
CA GLU A 69 -3.94 -7.67 -14.55
C GLU A 69 -2.97 -7.91 -15.71
N ALA A 70 -1.92 -7.09 -15.79
CA ALA A 70 -0.91 -7.17 -16.84
C ALA A 70 0.02 -8.38 -16.69
N LEU A 71 0.29 -8.80 -15.46
CA LEU A 71 1.07 -9.98 -15.12
C LEU A 71 0.28 -11.28 -15.35
N PRO A 72 0.96 -12.43 -15.46
CA PRO A 72 0.30 -13.72 -15.67
C PRO A 72 -0.61 -14.18 -14.53
N SER A 73 -0.46 -13.61 -13.33
CA SER A 73 -1.24 -13.98 -12.15
C SER A 73 -1.59 -12.75 -11.32
N VAL A 74 -2.74 -12.81 -10.65
CA VAL A 74 -3.07 -11.89 -9.55
C VAL A 74 -2.22 -12.21 -8.33
N LEU A 75 -2.10 -11.25 -7.41
CA LEU A 75 -1.44 -11.40 -6.11
C LEU A 75 -0.06 -12.08 -6.19
N PRO A 76 0.87 -11.59 -7.04
CA PRO A 76 2.13 -12.27 -7.32
C PRO A 76 3.06 -12.39 -6.10
N MET A 77 2.76 -11.69 -4.99
CA MET A 77 3.48 -11.78 -3.72
C MET A 77 3.00 -12.92 -2.80
N PHE A 78 1.94 -13.65 -3.16
CA PHE A 78 1.40 -14.75 -2.38
C PHE A 78 1.77 -16.11 -2.98
N SER A 79 1.68 -17.16 -2.16
CA SER A 79 1.85 -18.54 -2.62
C SER A 79 0.89 -18.92 -3.77
N LYS A 80 1.30 -19.88 -4.62
CA LYS A 80 0.49 -20.35 -5.76
C LYS A 80 -0.87 -20.90 -5.33
N GLU A 81 -0.93 -21.55 -4.18
CA GLU A 81 -2.13 -22.12 -3.60
C GLU A 81 -3.15 -21.02 -3.26
N LEU A 82 -2.69 -19.88 -2.70
CA LEU A 82 -3.55 -18.74 -2.38
C LEU A 82 -4.01 -17.98 -3.62
N ILE A 83 -3.17 -17.90 -4.65
CA ILE A 83 -3.55 -17.35 -5.96
C ILE A 83 -4.69 -18.19 -6.56
N GLN A 84 -4.51 -19.52 -6.63
CA GLN A 84 -5.55 -20.42 -7.15
C GLN A 84 -6.84 -20.39 -6.34
N TYR A 85 -6.73 -20.27 -5.01
CA TYR A 85 -7.89 -20.09 -4.13
C TYR A 85 -8.66 -18.81 -4.48
N THR A 86 -7.94 -17.71 -4.71
CA THR A 86 -8.51 -16.41 -5.08
C THR A 86 -9.21 -16.47 -6.44
N GLU A 87 -8.53 -17.01 -7.45
CA GLU A 87 -9.09 -17.17 -8.81
C GLU A 87 -10.35 -18.03 -8.80
N ARG A 88 -10.35 -19.13 -8.04
CA ARG A 88 -11.54 -19.99 -7.88
C ARG A 88 -12.68 -19.25 -7.21
N THR A 89 -12.40 -18.54 -6.12
CA THR A 89 -13.41 -17.77 -5.38
C THR A 89 -14.04 -16.70 -6.27
N PHE A 90 -13.25 -15.99 -7.07
CA PHE A 90 -13.75 -14.97 -8.00
C PHE A 90 -14.55 -15.59 -9.15
N LYS A 91 -14.11 -16.73 -9.69
CA LYS A 91 -14.85 -17.46 -10.72
C LYS A 91 -16.22 -17.96 -10.24
N GLU A 92 -16.30 -18.51 -9.02
CA GLU A 92 -17.57 -18.89 -8.37
C GLU A 92 -18.52 -17.69 -8.19
N SER A 93 -17.94 -16.49 -8.11
CA SER A 93 -18.62 -15.21 -7.97
C SER A 93 -19.02 -14.59 -9.31
N ARG A 94 -18.74 -15.23 -10.45
CA ARG A 94 -18.92 -14.62 -11.79
C ARG A 94 -18.12 -13.31 -11.98
N ILE A 95 -17.03 -13.14 -11.23
CA ILE A 95 -16.04 -12.09 -11.47
C ILE A 95 -15.08 -12.63 -12.52
N GLU A 96 -14.93 -11.90 -13.62
CA GLU A 96 -13.99 -12.24 -14.67
C GLU A 96 -12.59 -11.73 -14.30
N ILE A 97 -11.57 -12.57 -14.39
CA ILE A 97 -10.18 -12.17 -14.21
C ILE A 97 -9.46 -12.31 -15.55
N MET A 98 -8.93 -11.20 -16.05
CA MET A 98 -8.13 -11.11 -17.27
C MET A 98 -6.67 -10.86 -16.90
N THR A 99 -5.92 -11.93 -16.64
CA THR A 99 -4.46 -11.85 -16.46
C THR A 99 -3.75 -11.74 -17.81
N GLY A 100 -2.47 -11.35 -17.79
CA GLY A 100 -1.68 -11.14 -19.01
C GLY A 100 -2.26 -10.06 -19.94
N THR A 101 -3.07 -9.15 -19.41
CA THR A 101 -3.86 -8.19 -20.18
C THR A 101 -3.49 -6.77 -19.79
N MET A 102 -2.99 -5.99 -20.75
CA MET A 102 -2.61 -4.60 -20.52
C MET A 102 -3.72 -3.65 -20.94
N VAL A 103 -3.98 -2.62 -20.13
CA VAL A 103 -4.77 -1.48 -20.58
C VAL A 103 -3.89 -0.57 -21.46
N LYS A 104 -4.38 -0.19 -22.64
CA LYS A 104 -3.71 0.70 -23.59
C LYS A 104 -4.26 2.12 -23.62
N GLY A 105 -5.51 2.27 -23.23
CA GLY A 105 -6.18 3.56 -23.16
C GLY A 105 -7.59 3.39 -22.59
N MET A 106 -8.27 4.52 -22.45
CA MET A 106 -9.66 4.57 -21.99
C MET A 106 -10.38 5.70 -22.70
N THR A 107 -11.66 5.50 -22.94
CA THR A 107 -12.60 6.55 -23.37
C THR A 107 -13.56 6.85 -22.21
N PRO A 108 -14.46 7.84 -22.33
CA PRO A 108 -15.49 8.06 -21.32
C PRO A 108 -16.45 6.87 -21.07
N SER A 109 -16.51 5.90 -21.99
CA SER A 109 -17.47 4.79 -21.96
C SER A 109 -16.86 3.40 -22.16
N SER A 110 -15.54 3.30 -22.33
CA SER A 110 -14.86 2.04 -22.62
C SER A 110 -13.40 2.02 -22.15
N VAL A 111 -12.84 0.83 -22.08
CA VAL A 111 -11.41 0.59 -21.83
C VAL A 111 -10.81 -0.22 -22.96
N LEU A 112 -9.62 0.17 -23.43
CA LEU A 112 -8.88 -0.51 -24.48
C LEU A 112 -7.94 -1.53 -23.83
N LEU A 113 -8.21 -2.81 -24.03
CA LEU A 113 -7.46 -3.94 -23.47
C LEU A 113 -6.60 -4.60 -24.55
N LYS A 114 -5.44 -5.09 -24.15
CA LYS A 114 -4.54 -5.87 -25.00
C LYS A 114 -4.10 -7.12 -24.25
N PRO A 115 -4.84 -8.23 -24.40
CA PRO A 115 -4.38 -9.53 -23.93
C PRO A 115 -3.08 -9.92 -24.65
N LYS A 116 -2.22 -10.66 -23.93
CA LYS A 116 -0.92 -11.09 -24.47
C LYS A 116 -1.11 -11.98 -25.70
N GLY A 117 -0.62 -11.53 -26.84
CA GLY A 117 -0.61 -12.30 -28.09
C GLY A 117 -1.91 -12.20 -28.91
N THR A 118 -2.85 -11.35 -28.50
CA THR A 118 -4.08 -11.04 -29.27
C THR A 118 -4.07 -9.60 -29.77
N LEU A 119 -5.07 -9.26 -30.60
CA LEU A 119 -5.35 -7.88 -30.98
C LEU A 119 -5.91 -7.08 -29.78
N GLU A 120 -5.88 -5.76 -29.93
CA GLU A 120 -6.51 -4.84 -28.98
C GLU A 120 -8.02 -4.97 -29.10
N GLU A 121 -8.70 -5.01 -27.95
CA GLU A 121 -10.15 -5.08 -27.85
C GLU A 121 -10.66 -3.92 -27.02
N GLU A 122 -11.82 -3.38 -27.40
CA GLU A 122 -12.48 -2.31 -26.68
C GLU A 122 -13.61 -2.90 -25.85
N VAL A 123 -13.62 -2.58 -24.56
CA VAL A 123 -14.57 -3.12 -23.59
C VAL A 123 -15.39 -1.98 -23.00
N ASP A 124 -16.67 -1.96 -23.37
CA ASP A 124 -17.66 -1.02 -22.88
C ASP A 124 -17.91 -1.20 -21.38
N CYS A 125 -17.83 -0.09 -20.63
CA CYS A 125 -18.01 -0.08 -19.17
C CYS A 125 -18.54 1.26 -18.65
N GLY A 126 -19.17 1.23 -17.47
CA GLY A 126 -19.67 2.44 -16.79
C GLY A 126 -18.63 3.04 -15.85
N LEU A 127 -17.79 2.18 -15.27
CA LEU A 127 -16.78 2.53 -14.29
C LEU A 127 -15.49 1.76 -14.52
N VAL A 128 -14.38 2.48 -14.62
CA VAL A 128 -13.02 1.94 -14.51
C VAL A 128 -12.42 2.41 -13.19
N VAL A 129 -11.89 1.49 -12.39
CA VAL A 129 -11.11 1.82 -11.20
C VAL A 129 -9.67 1.38 -11.37
N TRP A 130 -8.76 2.34 -11.34
CA TRP A 130 -7.33 2.09 -11.53
C TRP A 130 -6.61 1.93 -10.20
N ALA A 131 -6.24 0.70 -9.87
CA ALA A 131 -5.57 0.31 -8.63
C ALA A 131 -4.12 -0.19 -8.86
N ALA A 132 -3.53 0.11 -10.02
CA ALA A 132 -2.22 -0.38 -10.44
C ALA A 132 -1.17 0.73 -10.59
N GLY A 133 0.06 0.44 -10.18
CA GLY A 133 1.24 1.22 -10.52
C GLY A 133 1.41 2.51 -9.71
N ASN A 134 2.57 2.64 -9.06
CA ASN A 134 3.01 3.89 -8.46
C ASN A 134 3.91 4.66 -9.43
N THR A 135 3.90 5.99 -9.33
CA THR A 135 4.80 6.86 -10.09
C THR A 135 5.38 7.92 -9.19
N LEU A 136 6.53 8.46 -9.60
CA LEU A 136 7.21 9.52 -8.86
C LEU A 136 6.37 10.78 -8.79
N ARG A 137 6.45 11.49 -7.67
CA ARG A 137 5.91 12.83 -7.54
C ARG A 137 6.85 13.85 -8.19
N LYS A 138 6.30 15.01 -8.57
CA LYS A 138 7.07 16.11 -9.16
C LYS A 138 8.27 16.50 -8.29
N LEU A 139 8.05 16.64 -6.97
CA LEU A 139 9.10 16.94 -6.00
C LEU A 139 10.28 15.97 -6.10
N THR A 140 10.00 14.67 -6.13
CA THR A 140 11.03 13.62 -6.21
C THR A 140 11.81 13.72 -7.51
N ARG A 141 11.13 13.88 -8.66
CA ARG A 141 11.79 14.07 -9.96
C ARG A 141 12.67 15.32 -10.00
N ASP A 142 12.17 16.43 -9.47
CA ASP A 142 12.88 17.70 -9.45
C ASP A 142 14.14 17.61 -8.57
N LEU A 143 14.06 16.91 -7.43
CA LEU A 143 15.20 16.68 -6.54
C LEU A 143 16.26 15.80 -7.21
N MET A 144 15.85 14.71 -7.85
CA MET A 144 16.77 13.83 -8.59
C MET A 144 17.49 14.57 -9.72
N GLY A 145 16.80 15.46 -10.43
CA GLY A 145 17.40 16.27 -11.49
C GLY A 145 18.47 17.25 -11.02
N LYS A 146 18.57 17.52 -9.71
CA LYS A 146 19.56 18.44 -9.11
C LYS A 146 20.77 17.74 -8.50
N VAL A 147 20.73 16.42 -8.33
CA VAL A 147 21.78 15.65 -7.65
C VAL A 147 22.29 14.57 -8.61
N GLY A 148 23.54 14.66 -9.04
CA GLY A 148 24.09 13.85 -10.15
C GLY A 148 24.08 12.34 -9.89
N GLU A 149 24.17 11.93 -8.62
CA GLU A 149 24.18 10.55 -8.16
C GLU A 149 22.78 9.89 -8.20
N GLN A 150 21.71 10.68 -8.40
CA GLN A 150 20.32 10.22 -8.42
C GLN A 150 19.91 9.70 -9.81
N VAL A 151 20.62 8.69 -10.31
CA VAL A 151 20.47 8.18 -11.69
C VAL A 151 19.28 7.21 -11.87
N ASN A 152 18.68 6.72 -10.79
CA ASN A 152 17.64 5.69 -10.85
C ASN A 152 16.26 6.28 -11.19
N LYS A 153 15.58 5.80 -12.23
CA LYS A 153 14.27 6.31 -12.66
C LYS A 153 13.09 5.93 -11.76
N ARG A 154 13.26 5.01 -10.80
CA ARG A 154 12.19 4.44 -9.96
C ARG A 154 12.01 5.17 -8.62
N GLY A 155 12.99 5.95 -8.16
CA GLY A 155 12.95 6.63 -6.87
C GLY A 155 14.33 7.13 -6.43
N LEU A 156 14.35 7.82 -5.29
CA LEU A 156 15.57 8.33 -4.69
C LEU A 156 16.49 7.18 -4.30
N VAL A 157 17.73 7.23 -4.77
CA VAL A 157 18.79 6.29 -4.37
C VAL A 157 19.24 6.66 -2.97
N ILE A 158 19.16 5.71 -2.07
CA ILE A 158 19.53 5.84 -0.66
C ILE A 158 20.60 4.81 -0.29
N ASP A 159 21.34 5.08 0.78
CA ASP A 159 22.25 4.12 1.41
C ASP A 159 21.54 3.26 2.47
N ASP A 160 22.31 2.36 3.10
CA ASP A 160 21.81 1.44 4.12
C ASP A 160 21.40 2.15 5.43
N HIS A 161 21.62 3.46 5.55
CA HIS A 161 21.20 4.30 6.66
C HIS A 161 20.06 5.25 6.27
N LEU A 162 19.43 5.01 5.11
CA LEU A 162 18.31 5.77 4.54
C LEU A 162 18.66 7.22 4.14
N ARG A 163 19.94 7.53 3.96
CA ARG A 163 20.41 8.84 3.48
C ARG A 163 20.42 8.87 1.97
N MET A 164 20.07 10.01 1.39
CA MET A 164 20.10 10.21 -0.05
C MET A 164 21.54 10.25 -0.57
N LEU A 165 21.84 9.42 -1.56
CA LEU A 165 23.14 9.44 -2.22
C LEU A 165 23.39 10.79 -2.90
N GLY A 166 24.57 11.38 -2.71
CA GLY A 166 24.91 12.73 -3.19
C GLY A 166 24.45 13.88 -2.28
N ALA A 167 23.61 13.62 -1.26
CA ALA A 167 23.30 14.59 -0.21
C ALA A 167 23.06 13.89 1.15
N PRO A 168 24.13 13.58 1.91
CA PRO A 168 24.04 12.79 3.14
C PRO A 168 23.21 13.43 4.28
N SER A 169 22.92 14.74 4.19
CA SER A 169 22.06 15.46 5.12
C SER A 169 20.57 15.29 4.85
N ILE A 170 20.19 14.64 3.75
CA ILE A 170 18.80 14.38 3.36
C ILE A 170 18.49 12.90 3.56
N PHE A 171 17.38 12.60 4.22
CA PHE A 171 16.88 11.24 4.40
C PHE A 171 15.62 11.03 3.55
N ALA A 172 15.40 9.82 3.07
CA ALA A 172 14.20 9.45 2.33
C ALA A 172 13.73 8.04 2.72
N ILE A 173 12.41 7.87 2.86
CA ILE A 173 11.76 6.61 3.25
C ILE A 173 10.50 6.37 2.42
N GLY A 174 10.01 5.13 2.45
CA GLY A 174 8.79 4.69 1.77
C GLY A 174 8.90 4.73 0.24
N ASP A 175 7.75 4.84 -0.41
CA ASP A 175 7.58 4.68 -1.86
C ASP A 175 8.34 5.69 -2.74
N CYS A 176 8.88 6.76 -2.15
CA CYS A 176 9.69 7.72 -2.89
C CYS A 176 11.14 7.24 -3.10
N THR A 177 11.52 6.14 -2.47
CA THR A 177 12.88 5.58 -2.50
C THR A 177 12.98 4.44 -3.51
N SER A 178 14.16 4.26 -4.09
CA SER A 178 14.47 3.10 -4.90
C SER A 178 15.19 2.06 -4.04
N THR A 179 14.41 1.12 -3.48
CA THR A 179 14.95 -0.01 -2.69
C THR A 179 14.63 -1.35 -3.34
N SER A 180 15.21 -2.43 -2.81
CA SER A 180 14.85 -3.81 -3.16
C SER A 180 13.52 -4.26 -2.52
N TYR A 181 12.97 -3.47 -1.60
CA TYR A 181 11.75 -3.78 -0.88
C TYR A 181 10.51 -3.37 -1.68
N THR A 182 9.39 -4.05 -1.40
CA THR A 182 8.11 -3.71 -2.01
C THR A 182 7.55 -2.40 -1.43
N PRO A 183 6.95 -1.52 -2.25
CA PRO A 183 6.38 -0.25 -1.80
C PRO A 183 5.12 -0.52 -0.96
N THR A 184 5.31 -0.69 0.35
CA THR A 184 4.26 -1.10 1.29
C THR A 184 4.32 -0.28 2.56
N ALA A 185 3.17 -0.13 3.22
CA ALA A 185 3.09 0.52 4.52
C ALA A 185 3.96 -0.17 5.58
N GLN A 186 4.15 -1.49 5.50
CA GLN A 186 5.01 -2.25 6.42
C GLN A 186 6.48 -1.83 6.28
N VAL A 187 6.98 -1.70 5.06
CA VAL A 187 8.36 -1.22 4.80
C VAL A 187 8.51 0.22 5.28
N ALA A 188 7.59 1.10 4.90
CA ALA A 188 7.64 2.50 5.29
C ALA A 188 7.60 2.70 6.81
N SER A 189 6.76 1.95 7.53
CA SER A 189 6.67 2.02 8.99
C SER A 189 7.93 1.50 9.68
N GLN A 190 8.57 0.44 9.17
CA GLN A 190 9.84 -0.03 9.71
C GLN A 190 10.99 0.94 9.44
N GLN A 191 11.03 1.55 8.25
CA GLN A 191 11.99 2.59 7.90
C GLN A 191 11.83 3.81 8.80
N ASP A 192 10.59 4.24 9.08
CA ASP A 192 10.28 5.32 10.00
C ASP A 192 10.79 5.04 11.42
N ALA A 193 10.44 3.89 11.99
CA ALA A 193 10.90 3.49 13.34
C ALA A 193 12.43 3.33 13.43
N TYR A 194 13.08 2.95 12.34
CA TYR A 194 14.54 2.94 12.25
C TYR A 194 15.11 4.37 12.21
N LEU A 195 14.58 5.22 11.32
CA LEU A 195 15.08 6.58 11.13
C LEU A 195 14.91 7.43 12.40
N ALA A 196 13.78 7.29 13.11
CA ALA A 196 13.56 7.97 14.38
C ALA A 196 14.66 7.65 15.42
N ARG A 197 15.01 6.37 15.57
CA ARG A 197 16.10 5.94 16.47
C ARG A 197 17.46 6.44 15.99
N MET A 198 17.69 6.44 14.68
CA MET A 198 18.92 6.96 14.08
C MET A 198 19.11 8.45 14.35
N LEU A 199 18.06 9.25 14.16
CA LEU A 199 18.09 10.69 14.44
C LEU A 199 18.33 10.99 15.92
N GLU A 200 17.77 10.19 16.83
CA GLU A 200 18.06 10.30 18.27
C GLU A 200 19.54 10.02 18.58
N LEU A 201 20.14 9.01 17.94
CA LEU A 201 21.56 8.70 18.09
C LEU A 201 22.46 9.80 17.52
N ILE A 202 22.09 10.36 16.36
CA ILE A 202 22.80 11.50 15.74
C ILE A 202 22.76 12.70 16.69
N ALA A 203 21.59 13.06 17.22
CA ALA A 203 21.45 14.18 18.16
C ALA A 203 22.28 13.98 19.45
N LYS A 204 22.35 12.73 19.96
CA LYS A 204 23.21 12.39 21.10
C LYS A 204 24.69 12.52 20.77
N TRP A 205 25.09 12.08 19.57
CA TRP A 205 26.46 12.20 19.09
C TRP A 205 26.86 13.66 18.93
N ASP A 206 26.04 14.48 18.26
CA ASP A 206 26.24 15.93 18.10
C ASP A 206 26.39 16.63 19.45
N ALA A 207 25.54 16.29 20.44
CA ALA A 207 25.60 16.88 21.76
C ALA A 207 26.90 16.52 22.53
N LEU A 208 27.42 15.31 22.32
CA LEU A 208 28.69 14.87 22.92
C LEU A 208 29.89 15.51 22.22
N GLU A 209 29.87 15.60 20.89
CA GLU A 209 30.92 16.24 20.10
C GLU A 209 31.04 17.73 20.45
N ASN A 210 29.92 18.43 20.56
CA ASN A 210 29.91 19.84 20.99
C ASN A 210 30.50 20.03 22.39
N LYS A 211 30.21 19.11 23.34
CA LYS A 211 30.81 19.16 24.69
C LYS A 211 32.31 18.91 24.66
N LEU A 212 32.76 17.93 23.87
CA LEU A 212 34.18 17.64 23.69
C LEU A 212 34.90 18.87 23.13
N GLN A 213 34.34 19.52 22.10
CA GLN A 213 34.92 20.72 21.50
C GLN A 213 35.01 21.89 22.49
N GLN A 214 34.01 22.08 23.35
CA GLN A 214 34.05 23.10 24.40
C GLN A 214 35.16 22.84 25.43
N LEU A 215 35.32 21.59 25.88
CA LEU A 215 36.39 21.20 26.80
C LEU A 215 37.77 21.41 26.16
N THR A 216 37.93 21.03 24.89
CA THR A 216 39.18 21.25 24.15
C THR A 216 39.51 22.73 24.03
N ASN A 217 38.54 23.57 23.65
CA ASN A 217 38.74 25.01 23.52
C ASN A 217 39.07 25.69 24.86
N ALA A 218 38.42 25.28 25.96
CA ALA A 218 38.72 25.79 27.30
C ALA A 218 40.14 25.42 27.76
N THR A 219 40.60 24.22 27.40
CA THR A 219 41.95 23.73 27.72
C THR A 219 43.04 24.49 26.94
N VAL A 220 42.75 24.93 25.72
CA VAL A 220 43.69 25.73 24.90
C VAL A 220 43.81 27.18 25.38
N GLN A 221 42.76 27.77 25.97
CA GLN A 221 42.76 29.16 26.43
C GLN A 221 43.29 29.36 27.86
N GLY A 222 43.17 28.35 28.74
CA GLY A 222 43.71 28.38 30.10
C GLY A 222 44.86 27.38 30.24
N GLY A 223 46.11 27.84 30.14
CA GLY A 223 47.33 27.00 30.06
C GLY A 223 47.64 26.05 31.24
N ASN A 224 46.69 25.71 32.10
CA ASN A 224 46.79 24.62 33.08
C ASN A 224 45.75 23.55 32.76
N VAL A 225 46.20 22.47 32.12
CA VAL A 225 45.42 21.23 31.97
C VAL A 225 45.23 20.63 33.36
N THR A 226 43.98 20.61 33.86
CA THR A 226 43.66 19.89 35.10
C THR A 226 43.35 18.44 34.75
N ASP A 227 43.90 17.47 35.49
CA ASP A 227 43.70 16.02 35.26
C ASP A 227 42.22 15.62 35.16
N GLY A 228 41.32 16.38 35.79
CA GLY A 228 39.87 16.19 35.70
C GLY A 228 39.28 16.46 34.31
N ALA A 229 39.76 17.49 33.60
CA ALA A 229 39.29 17.84 32.26
C ALA A 229 39.70 16.78 31.21
N THR A 230 40.92 16.24 31.33
CA THR A 230 41.42 15.16 30.49
C THR A 230 40.61 13.87 30.69
N THR A 231 40.31 13.52 31.94
CA THR A 231 39.51 12.34 32.28
C THR A 231 38.07 12.45 31.77
N GLU A 232 37.48 13.65 31.80
CA GLU A 232 36.13 13.90 31.27
C GLU A 232 36.09 13.82 29.73
N ALA A 233 37.09 14.37 29.04
CA ALA A 233 37.22 14.25 27.59
C ALA A 233 37.33 12.78 27.14
N GLU A 234 38.19 11.98 27.79
CA GLU A 234 38.32 10.54 27.51
C GLU A 234 37.02 9.76 27.79
N SER A 235 36.22 10.20 28.77
CA SER A 235 34.91 9.62 29.05
C SER A 235 33.91 9.91 27.93
N ILE A 236 33.95 11.12 27.36
CA ILE A 236 33.09 11.53 26.24
C ILE A 236 33.48 10.79 24.97
N GLU A 237 34.77 10.67 24.65
CA GLU A 237 35.25 9.89 23.50
C GLU A 237 34.78 8.44 23.58
N ARG A 238 34.91 7.80 24.75
CA ARG A 238 34.37 6.44 24.98
C ARG A 238 32.85 6.35 24.81
N LYS A 239 32.10 7.42 25.10
CA LYS A 239 30.65 7.47 24.85
C LYS A 239 30.35 7.61 23.35
N ILE A 240 31.13 8.41 22.63
CA ILE A 240 31.02 8.58 21.17
C ILE A 240 31.28 7.25 20.47
N GLU A 241 32.36 6.53 20.79
CA GLU A 241 32.69 5.24 20.19
C GLU A 241 31.63 4.15 20.39
N ARG A 242 30.84 4.27 21.47
CA ARG A 242 29.72 3.36 21.76
C ARG A 242 28.51 3.63 20.87
N ILE A 243 28.36 4.82 20.31
CA ILE A 243 27.27 5.16 19.40
C ILE A 243 27.60 4.56 18.02
N LYS A 244 27.05 3.38 17.73
CA LYS A 244 27.19 2.70 16.45
C LYS A 244 25.89 2.70 15.68
N LEU A 245 25.89 3.31 14.50
CA LEU A 245 24.76 3.36 13.58
C LEU A 245 24.68 2.04 12.78
N LYS A 246 23.73 1.18 13.15
CA LYS A 246 23.51 -0.09 12.44
C LYS A 246 22.77 0.18 11.12
N PRO A 247 23.07 -0.56 10.04
CA PRO A 247 22.31 -0.44 8.79
C PRO A 247 20.87 -0.95 8.94
N PHE A 248 19.97 -0.38 8.16
CA PHE A 248 18.56 -0.76 8.09
C PHE A 248 18.41 -2.18 7.54
N HIS A 249 17.56 -2.96 8.19
CA HIS A 249 17.18 -4.29 7.74
C HIS A 249 15.67 -4.43 7.83
N TYR A 250 15.04 -4.70 6.69
CA TYR A 250 13.61 -5.00 6.62
C TYR A 250 13.33 -6.42 7.13
N SER A 251 12.29 -6.55 7.95
CA SER A 251 11.75 -7.84 8.38
C SER A 251 10.33 -8.01 7.82
N HIS A 252 10.15 -8.96 6.91
CA HIS A 252 8.83 -9.24 6.35
C HIS A 252 7.93 -9.89 7.40
N GLN A 253 6.78 -9.28 7.70
CA GLN A 253 5.84 -9.78 8.71
C GLN A 253 4.64 -10.53 8.10
N GLY A 254 4.70 -10.82 6.81
CA GLY A 254 3.64 -11.48 6.06
C GLY A 254 2.77 -10.51 5.26
N SER A 255 1.87 -11.10 4.48
CA SER A 255 0.95 -10.44 3.55
C SER A 255 -0.48 -10.90 3.80
N LEU A 256 -1.43 -9.97 3.67
CA LEU A 256 -2.85 -10.18 3.93
C LEU A 256 -3.67 -9.54 2.81
N ALA A 257 -4.73 -10.21 2.37
CA ALA A 257 -5.69 -9.63 1.44
C ALA A 257 -7.11 -10.15 1.72
N TYR A 258 -8.07 -9.23 1.81
CA TYR A 258 -9.49 -9.58 1.73
C TYR A 258 -9.81 -10.04 0.30
N ILE A 259 -10.60 -11.11 0.18
CA ILE A 259 -11.01 -11.63 -1.13
C ILE A 259 -12.45 -11.24 -1.39
N ARG A 260 -13.40 -11.82 -0.65
CA ARG A 260 -14.84 -11.63 -0.86
C ARG A 260 -15.64 -12.36 0.22
N SER A 261 -16.85 -11.89 0.54
CA SER A 261 -17.86 -12.58 1.36
C SER A 261 -17.28 -13.21 2.62
N ASP A 262 -16.65 -12.39 3.46
CA ASP A 262 -16.00 -12.80 4.71
C ASP A 262 -14.89 -13.86 4.53
N LYS A 263 -14.24 -13.90 3.36
CA LYS A 263 -13.03 -14.70 3.11
C LYS A 263 -11.83 -13.78 2.89
N ALA A 264 -10.70 -14.16 3.48
CA ALA A 264 -9.41 -13.52 3.27
C ALA A 264 -8.33 -14.57 3.07
N ILE A 265 -7.18 -14.14 2.56
CA ILE A 265 -5.95 -14.94 2.49
C ILE A 265 -4.86 -14.31 3.35
N ALA A 266 -4.00 -15.16 3.89
CA ALA A 266 -2.85 -14.77 4.69
C ALA A 266 -1.65 -15.62 4.32
N ASP A 267 -0.51 -14.96 4.16
CA ASP A 267 0.79 -15.59 3.97
C ASP A 267 1.74 -15.04 5.04
N LEU A 268 2.09 -15.88 6.02
CA LEU A 268 2.80 -15.47 7.22
C LEU A 268 4.11 -16.25 7.40
N PRO A 269 5.26 -15.58 7.60
CA PRO A 269 6.52 -16.25 7.92
C PRO A 269 6.56 -16.59 9.42
N ILE A 270 6.17 -17.82 9.78
CA ILE A 270 6.10 -18.30 11.16
C ILE A 270 7.15 -19.41 11.37
N PHE A 271 8.05 -19.24 12.34
CA PHE A 271 9.13 -20.20 12.66
C PHE A 271 9.99 -20.62 11.46
N GLY A 272 10.24 -19.70 10.52
CA GLY A 272 11.03 -19.99 9.32
C GLY A 272 10.30 -20.84 8.27
N ARG A 273 8.99 -21.03 8.40
CA ARG A 273 8.11 -21.62 7.38
C ARG A 273 7.04 -20.60 6.96
N GLU A 274 6.72 -20.59 5.68
CA GLU A 274 5.61 -19.81 5.13
C GLU A 274 4.30 -20.55 5.42
N TRP A 275 3.40 -19.88 6.14
CA TRP A 275 2.08 -20.39 6.44
C TRP A 275 1.06 -19.68 5.56
N ALA A 276 0.56 -20.40 4.57
CA ALA A 276 -0.43 -19.93 3.60
C ALA A 276 -1.81 -20.51 3.95
N ASN A 277 -2.78 -19.65 4.27
CA ASN A 277 -4.15 -20.08 4.55
C ASN A 277 -5.19 -19.09 3.99
N GLY A 278 -6.32 -19.63 3.54
CA GLY A 278 -7.44 -18.87 2.98
C GLY A 278 -8.78 -19.31 3.57
N GLY A 279 -9.70 -18.37 3.79
CA GLY A 279 -11.06 -18.65 4.23
C GLY A 279 -11.57 -17.76 5.34
N VAL A 280 -12.63 -18.21 6.01
CA VAL A 280 -13.38 -17.42 7.02
C VAL A 280 -12.59 -17.24 8.31
N ALA A 281 -11.86 -18.27 8.76
CA ALA A 281 -10.96 -18.14 9.91
C ALA A 281 -9.86 -17.10 9.64
N THR A 282 -9.30 -17.13 8.43
CA THR A 282 -8.31 -16.13 7.97
C THR A 282 -8.92 -14.73 7.90
N PHE A 283 -10.19 -14.59 7.53
CA PHE A 283 -10.88 -13.31 7.56
C PHE A 283 -11.01 -12.73 8.97
N LEU A 284 -11.35 -13.54 9.98
CA LEU A 284 -11.38 -13.08 11.37
C LEU A 284 -9.99 -12.64 11.84
N PHE A 285 -8.95 -13.39 11.45
CA PHE A 285 -7.57 -12.99 11.70
C PHE A 285 -7.22 -11.67 11.00
N TRP A 286 -7.52 -11.53 9.71
CA TRP A 286 -7.34 -10.31 8.93
C TRP A 286 -8.02 -9.13 9.62
N ARG A 287 -9.27 -9.27 10.09
CA ARG A 287 -9.99 -8.21 10.79
C ARG A 287 -9.30 -7.77 12.09
N SER A 288 -8.75 -8.74 12.82
CA SER A 288 -8.02 -8.50 14.07
C SER A 288 -6.69 -7.80 13.81
N ALA A 289 -5.90 -8.29 12.86
CA ALA A 289 -4.61 -7.72 12.47
C ALA A 289 -4.75 -6.27 11.96
N TYR A 290 -5.78 -5.99 11.16
CA TYR A 290 -6.04 -4.62 10.71
C TYR A 290 -6.49 -3.70 11.84
N LEU A 291 -7.25 -4.19 12.83
CA LEU A 291 -7.62 -3.36 13.99
C LEU A 291 -6.42 -3.06 14.88
N SER A 292 -5.52 -4.02 15.09
CA SER A 292 -4.35 -3.84 15.96
C SER A 292 -3.30 -2.89 15.38
N THR A 293 -3.32 -2.66 14.06
CA THR A 293 -2.39 -1.75 13.36
C THR A 293 -2.90 -0.32 13.24
N ILE A 294 -4.12 -0.02 13.70
CA ILE A 294 -4.66 1.36 13.70
C ILE A 294 -3.98 2.17 14.80
N PHE A 295 -3.32 3.27 14.41
CA PHE A 295 -2.53 4.13 15.30
C PHE A 295 -3.33 4.90 16.37
N SER A 296 -4.65 5.05 16.22
CA SER A 296 -5.48 5.91 17.07
C SER A 296 -6.70 5.18 17.62
N LEU A 297 -6.96 5.33 18.93
CA LEU A 297 -8.17 4.84 19.58
C LEU A 297 -9.45 5.40 18.95
N ARG A 298 -9.41 6.65 18.46
CA ARG A 298 -10.56 7.25 17.75
C ARG A 298 -10.84 6.49 16.46
N ASN A 299 -9.82 6.28 15.63
CA ASN A 299 -9.98 5.55 14.37
C ASN A 299 -10.36 4.09 14.62
N TRP A 300 -9.81 3.48 15.67
CA TRP A 300 -10.17 2.14 16.08
C TRP A 300 -11.66 2.05 16.45
N ALA A 301 -12.16 2.99 17.26
CA ALA A 301 -13.56 3.05 17.66
C ALA A 301 -14.49 3.34 16.48
N LEU A 302 -14.07 4.22 15.55
CA LEU A 302 -14.81 4.50 14.32
C LEU A 302 -14.93 3.25 13.45
N VAL A 303 -13.82 2.55 13.17
CA VAL A 303 -13.85 1.33 12.35
C VAL A 303 -14.67 0.22 13.03
N ALA A 304 -14.58 0.08 14.35
CA ALA A 304 -15.41 -0.87 15.09
C ALA A 304 -16.91 -0.49 15.01
N GLY A 305 -17.23 0.79 15.18
CA GLY A 305 -18.57 1.34 15.06
C GLY A 305 -19.16 1.15 13.67
N ASP A 306 -18.40 1.46 12.61
CA ASP A 306 -18.82 1.27 11.22
C ASP A 306 -19.09 -0.19 10.90
N ARG A 307 -18.23 -1.10 11.37
CA ARG A 307 -18.44 -2.55 11.21
C ARG A 307 -19.71 -3.03 11.91
N MET A 308 -20.02 -2.46 13.09
CA MET A 308 -21.26 -2.76 13.80
C MET A 308 -22.45 -2.19 13.01
N ARG A 309 -22.38 -0.94 12.55
CA ARG A 309 -23.41 -0.28 11.76
C ARG A 309 -23.74 -1.07 10.49
N ILE A 310 -22.73 -1.45 9.70
CA ILE A 310 -22.90 -2.21 8.46
C ILE A 310 -23.61 -3.54 8.73
N LYS A 311 -23.27 -4.22 9.83
CA LYS A 311 -23.88 -5.51 10.18
C LYS A 311 -25.37 -5.40 10.50
N PHE A 312 -25.81 -4.29 11.10
CA PHE A 312 -27.21 -4.11 11.52
C PHE A 312 -28.07 -3.32 10.53
N PHE A 313 -27.46 -2.38 9.79
CA PHE A 313 -28.18 -1.40 8.97
C PHE A 313 -27.77 -1.40 7.50
N GLY A 314 -26.80 -2.22 7.09
CA GLY A 314 -26.26 -2.22 5.73
C GLY A 314 -25.26 -1.06 5.49
N ARG A 315 -24.75 -0.98 4.25
CA ARG A 315 -23.75 0.03 3.86
C ARG A 315 -24.42 1.38 3.61
N ASP A 316 -23.77 2.46 4.06
CA ASP A 316 -24.25 3.83 3.83
C ASP A 316 -23.89 4.29 2.41
N VAL A 317 -24.89 4.74 1.65
CA VAL A 317 -24.76 5.24 0.27
C VAL A 317 -25.24 6.68 0.12
N SER A 318 -25.43 7.39 1.23
CA SER A 318 -25.81 8.81 1.18
C SER A 318 -24.77 9.64 0.42
N ARG A 319 -25.27 10.64 -0.32
CA ARG A 319 -24.44 11.61 -1.05
C ARG A 319 -24.12 12.78 -0.14
N GLU A 320 -22.86 12.91 0.26
CA GLU A 320 -22.27 14.18 0.72
C GLU A 320 -21.70 14.98 -0.46
#